data_AF-A0A2T4X4Q2-F1
#
_entry.id   AF-A0A2T4X4Q2-F1
#
_cell.length_a   1.000
_cell.length_b   1.000
_cell.length_c   1.000
_cell.angle_alpha   90.00
_cell.angle_beta   90.00
_cell.angle_gamma   90.00
#
_symmetry.space_group_name_H-M   'P 1'
#
loop_
_entity.id
_entity.type
_entity.pdbx_description
1 polymer ?
#
loop_
_entity_poly.entity_id
_entity_poly.type
_entity_poly.pdbx_seq_one_letter_code
_entity_poly.pdbx_strand_id
1 'polypeptide(L)'
;MKFLNPKPLLFTLLTILITSCGSTKLVSTPIENIDNTPIKFTELTKAEEKNWGHLDFISDTIPGMSVNKAYDELIKNKKGTKIIVAIIDSGIDIDHEDLDDVIWTNKKEIPNNNKDDDNNGYIDDVHGWNFLGEAYQEQLEYVRLLASGDKNNPRYAEAEAEYQKKRTEYTNLKAQYVQIIPIMEDAHKAVSAHLKKANYTKEELGAIRTEDKTLQQHIYAINMLVFGNGFETAPEAIEVFNKTLKQLNEMLDYSLNKEFNGREVVGDNPNDFNDRNYGNGNVKPKDDDESHGTHVAGIIAAERNNNKGMNGVANNVVIMPIRAVSNGDEYDKDIALAIRYAADNGAKIINLSFGKYYSPHSYWVKEAIIYAEQKDVLLVSGAGNESLNLDKKSTYPRDQENGVEFVGNFLSVGATEPKYGSSLVANYSNYGKNTVDVFAPGSNIYSTYPKNIYKPEDGTSMASPMVAGVAALIRSQYPKLTASQVKQIIMDSGLPLKAKVTVGENSNEVKPFGELSRSSKLVNAYNALIMASKISN
;
A
#
# COMPACT_ATOMS: atom_id res chain seq x y z
N MET A 1 3.09 93.63 -11.98
CA MET A 1 2.95 92.63 -10.90
C MET A 1 1.70 91.80 -11.20
N LYS A 2 1.83 90.48 -11.16
CA LYS A 2 0.81 89.42 -11.27
C LYS A 2 0.35 88.99 -12.69
N PHE A 3 0.83 87.80 -13.00
CA PHE A 3 0.58 86.92 -14.13
C PHE A 3 -0.86 86.38 -14.17
N LEU A 4 -1.34 86.11 -15.39
CA LEU A 4 -2.48 85.26 -15.70
C LEU A 4 -1.98 83.95 -16.34
N ASN A 5 -2.62 82.85 -15.93
CA ASN A 5 -2.40 81.43 -16.24
C ASN A 5 -2.11 81.06 -17.71
N PRO A 6 -1.40 79.92 -17.89
CA PRO A 6 -1.86 78.88 -18.79
C PRO A 6 -2.00 77.51 -18.10
N LYS A 7 -3.04 76.77 -18.49
CA LYS A 7 -3.27 75.36 -18.10
C LYS A 7 -2.30 74.43 -18.85
N PRO A 8 -1.78 73.34 -18.23
CA PRO A 8 -1.15 72.26 -18.99
C PRO A 8 -2.14 71.12 -19.27
N LEU A 9 -2.14 70.66 -20.53
CA LEU A 9 -2.72 69.40 -20.98
C LEU A 9 -1.90 68.24 -20.39
N LEU A 10 -2.55 67.28 -19.72
CA LEU A 10 -1.94 66.02 -19.31
C LEU A 10 -2.13 64.99 -20.43
N PHE A 11 -1.04 64.59 -21.08
CA PHE A 11 -0.98 63.42 -21.96
C PHE A 11 -0.71 62.18 -21.08
N THR A 12 -1.69 61.30 -20.93
CA THR A 12 -1.50 59.99 -20.29
C THR A 12 -0.94 58.99 -21.32
N LEU A 13 0.32 58.60 -21.12
CA LEU A 13 0.97 57.53 -21.88
C LEU A 13 0.48 56.18 -21.34
N LEU A 14 -0.31 55.45 -22.13
CA LEU A 14 -0.78 54.10 -21.80
C LEU A 14 0.31 53.08 -22.15
N THR A 15 1.09 52.65 -21.16
CA THR A 15 2.05 51.55 -21.31
C THR A 15 1.30 50.22 -21.27
N ILE A 16 1.16 49.59 -22.44
CA ILE A 16 0.68 48.21 -22.56
C ILE A 16 1.83 47.27 -22.14
N LEU A 17 1.76 46.75 -20.92
CA LEU A 17 2.59 45.64 -20.45
C LEU A 17 2.05 44.33 -21.06
N ILE A 18 2.68 43.87 -22.13
CA ILE A 18 2.48 42.51 -22.65
C ILE A 18 3.25 41.57 -21.71
N THR A 19 2.59 41.03 -20.69
CA THR A 19 3.15 39.94 -19.89
C THR A 19 3.10 38.65 -20.70
N SER A 20 4.24 38.32 -21.33
CA SER A 20 4.51 36.97 -21.84
C SER A 20 4.47 35.98 -20.67
N CYS A 21 3.48 35.08 -20.64
CA CYS A 21 3.50 33.90 -19.79
C CYS A 21 4.54 32.91 -20.34
N GLY A 22 5.82 33.17 -20.08
CA GLY A 22 6.85 32.15 -20.22
C GLY A 22 6.76 31.20 -19.04
N SER A 23 6.50 29.92 -19.29
CA SER A 23 6.68 28.85 -18.30
C SER A 23 8.10 28.91 -17.75
N THR A 24 8.26 29.32 -16.49
CA THR A 24 9.56 29.31 -15.83
C THR A 24 10.06 27.87 -15.79
N LYS A 25 11.12 27.56 -16.54
CA LYS A 25 11.80 26.26 -16.47
C LYS A 25 12.21 26.02 -15.01
N LEU A 26 11.88 24.84 -14.48
CA LEU A 26 12.31 24.42 -13.16
C LEU A 26 13.84 24.23 -13.21
N VAL A 27 14.61 25.17 -12.64
CA VAL A 27 16.07 25.06 -12.51
C VAL A 27 16.37 24.40 -11.17
N SER A 28 16.14 23.10 -11.09
CA SER A 28 16.48 22.27 -9.92
C SER A 28 17.38 21.11 -10.38
N THR A 29 18.41 20.81 -9.60
CA THR A 29 19.35 19.73 -9.89
C THR A 29 18.84 18.42 -9.29
N PRO A 30 18.69 17.34 -10.08
CA PRO A 30 18.36 16.02 -9.55
C PRO A 30 19.41 15.53 -8.55
N ILE A 31 19.00 14.65 -7.64
CA ILE A 31 19.89 13.90 -6.77
C ILE A 31 20.52 12.76 -7.58
N GLU A 32 21.86 12.74 -7.69
CA GLU A 32 22.58 11.82 -8.59
C GLU A 32 23.27 10.63 -7.90
N ASN A 33 23.83 10.81 -6.70
CA ASN A 33 24.56 9.74 -6.01
C ASN A 33 24.45 9.88 -4.49
N ILE A 34 23.99 8.81 -3.84
CA ILE A 34 23.79 8.77 -2.39
C ILE A 34 24.79 7.86 -1.65
N ASP A 35 25.64 7.11 -2.36
CA ASP A 35 26.54 6.11 -1.75
C ASP A 35 27.58 6.70 -0.77
N ASN A 36 27.88 7.99 -0.87
CA ASN A 36 28.83 8.70 -0.01
C ASN A 36 28.15 9.50 1.12
N THR A 37 26.84 9.40 1.26
CA THR A 37 26.09 10.13 2.30
C THR A 37 26.26 9.41 3.64
N PRO A 38 26.46 10.14 4.76
CA PRO A 38 26.52 9.53 6.08
C PRO A 38 25.29 8.68 6.37
N ILE A 39 25.51 7.47 6.87
CA ILE A 39 24.44 6.57 7.30
C ILE A 39 23.95 7.04 8.67
N LYS A 40 22.64 7.02 8.90
CA LYS A 40 22.10 7.19 10.24
C LYS A 40 22.44 5.95 11.09
N PHE A 41 23.20 6.15 12.16
CA PHE A 41 23.57 5.09 13.10
C PHE A 41 22.73 5.07 14.38
N THR A 42 21.83 6.03 14.55
CA THR A 42 20.89 6.08 15.68
C THR A 42 19.54 5.53 15.26
N GLU A 43 18.77 5.03 16.24
CA GLU A 43 17.37 4.69 16.03
C GLU A 43 16.56 5.89 15.54
N LEU A 44 15.44 5.62 14.87
CA LEU A 44 14.50 6.66 14.49
C LEU A 44 13.83 7.23 15.74
N THR A 45 13.59 8.54 15.72
CA THR A 45 12.68 9.16 16.68
C THR A 45 11.24 8.78 16.34
N LYS A 46 10.31 8.81 17.31
CA LYS A 46 8.89 8.53 17.07
C LYS A 46 8.27 9.40 15.97
N ALA A 47 8.76 10.62 15.77
CA ALA A 47 8.32 11.51 14.70
C ALA A 47 8.83 11.05 13.31
N GLU A 48 10.06 10.56 13.25
CA GLU A 48 10.61 10.00 12.01
C GLU A 48 9.95 8.68 11.66
N GLU A 49 9.72 7.78 12.62
CA GLU A 49 9.01 6.50 12.40
C GLU A 49 7.66 6.71 11.73
N LYS A 50 6.90 7.74 12.15
CA LYS A 50 5.59 8.06 11.59
C LYS A 50 5.63 8.64 10.17
N ASN A 51 6.78 9.05 9.67
CA ASN A 51 6.87 9.80 8.40
C ASN A 51 8.11 9.43 7.56
N TRP A 52 8.81 8.34 7.87
CA TRP A 52 10.15 8.09 7.32
C TRP A 52 10.15 7.94 5.80
N GLY A 53 9.08 7.38 5.23
CA GLY A 53 8.93 7.23 3.78
C GLY A 53 8.91 8.56 3.02
N HIS A 54 8.63 9.68 3.72
CA HIS A 54 8.57 11.02 3.14
C HIS A 54 9.89 11.79 3.23
N LEU A 55 10.84 11.29 4.03
CA LEU A 55 12.12 11.93 4.31
C LEU A 55 13.07 11.84 3.12
N ASP A 56 14.12 12.64 3.16
CA ASP A 56 15.15 12.75 2.12
C ASP A 56 16.46 12.12 2.57
N PHE A 57 17.08 11.33 1.69
CA PHE A 57 18.32 10.64 2.02
C PHE A 57 19.48 11.58 2.35
N ILE A 58 19.56 12.75 1.72
CA ILE A 58 20.69 13.68 1.90
C ILE A 58 20.50 14.52 3.16
N SER A 59 19.33 15.12 3.36
CA SER A 59 19.11 15.99 4.53
C SER A 59 18.83 15.21 5.80
N ASP A 60 18.13 14.07 5.70
CA ASP A 60 17.60 13.36 6.86
C ASP A 60 18.33 12.04 7.12
N THR A 61 19.23 11.62 6.22
CA THR A 61 20.01 10.36 6.30
C THR A 61 19.15 9.09 6.30
N ILE A 62 17.89 9.19 5.86
CA ILE A 62 16.88 8.12 5.86
C ILE A 62 16.44 7.84 4.40
N PRO A 63 16.33 6.57 3.97
CA PRO A 63 15.94 6.17 2.61
C PRO A 63 14.46 6.33 2.29
N GLY A 64 13.91 7.52 2.54
CA GLY A 64 12.60 7.92 2.03
C GLY A 64 12.63 8.40 0.58
N MET A 65 11.46 8.78 0.06
CA MET A 65 11.27 9.19 -1.33
C MET A 65 11.44 10.71 -1.57
N SER A 66 11.95 11.47 -0.60
CA SER A 66 12.08 12.94 -0.67
C SER A 66 10.74 13.66 -0.94
N VAL A 67 9.63 13.14 -0.38
CA VAL A 67 8.28 13.71 -0.57
C VAL A 67 8.20 15.11 0.06
N ASN A 68 8.65 15.26 1.31
CA ASN A 68 8.56 16.55 1.99
C ASN A 68 9.36 17.64 1.23
N LYS A 69 10.57 17.30 0.81
CA LYS A 69 11.41 18.17 -0.03
C LYS A 69 10.75 18.56 -1.36
N ALA A 70 10.05 17.62 -2.01
CA ALA A 70 9.29 17.91 -3.22
C ALA A 70 8.19 18.96 -3.00
N TYR A 71 7.48 18.88 -1.88
CA TYR A 71 6.51 19.90 -1.47
C TYR A 71 7.18 21.25 -1.19
N ASP A 72 8.22 21.25 -0.37
CA ASP A 72 8.86 22.48 0.12
C ASP A 72 9.57 23.25 -0.99
N GLU A 73 10.15 22.57 -1.98
CA GLU A 73 10.99 23.20 -2.99
C GLU A 73 10.32 23.33 -4.37
N LEU A 74 9.57 22.32 -4.81
CA LEU A 74 9.08 22.23 -6.20
C LEU A 74 7.61 22.57 -6.36
N ILE A 75 6.76 22.05 -5.47
CA ILE A 75 5.31 22.28 -5.50
C ILE A 75 4.99 23.63 -4.87
N LYS A 76 5.41 23.89 -3.62
CA LYS A 76 5.13 25.12 -2.86
C LYS A 76 3.65 25.49 -2.98
N ASN A 77 3.37 26.60 -3.67
CA ASN A 77 2.03 27.16 -3.87
C ASN A 77 1.43 26.82 -5.25
N LYS A 78 2.07 25.95 -6.03
CA LYS A 78 1.55 25.52 -7.35
C LYS A 78 0.24 24.76 -7.15
N LYS A 79 -0.77 25.16 -7.92
CA LYS A 79 -2.05 24.46 -7.97
C LYS A 79 -1.93 23.26 -8.91
N GLY A 80 -2.28 22.09 -8.42
CA GLY A 80 -2.41 20.88 -9.21
C GLY A 80 -3.84 20.65 -9.70
N THR A 81 -4.00 19.71 -10.62
CA THR A 81 -5.31 19.18 -11.03
C THR A 81 -5.71 18.06 -10.06
N LYS A 82 -7.01 17.98 -9.73
CA LYS A 82 -7.51 16.89 -8.89
C LYS A 82 -7.40 15.55 -9.64
N ILE A 83 -6.75 14.56 -9.04
CA ILE A 83 -6.55 13.22 -9.60
C ILE A 83 -7.43 12.20 -8.87
N ILE A 84 -8.10 11.34 -9.63
CA ILE A 84 -8.83 10.19 -9.06
C ILE A 84 -7.86 9.01 -9.00
N VAL A 85 -7.66 8.46 -7.81
CA VAL A 85 -6.91 7.22 -7.58
C VAL A 85 -7.89 6.17 -7.08
N ALA A 86 -8.03 5.08 -7.82
CA ALA A 86 -8.82 3.95 -7.36
C ALA A 86 -7.97 3.00 -6.51
N ILE A 87 -8.57 2.43 -5.47
CA ILE A 87 -7.95 1.43 -4.62
C ILE A 87 -8.84 0.20 -4.68
N ILE A 88 -8.32 -0.89 -5.25
CA ILE A 88 -9.00 -2.18 -5.29
C ILE A 88 -8.47 -3.01 -4.12
N ASP A 89 -9.30 -3.18 -3.08
CA ASP A 89 -8.89 -3.75 -1.80
C ASP A 89 -10.08 -4.39 -1.03
N SER A 90 -9.92 -4.60 0.27
CA SER A 90 -10.85 -5.27 1.18
C SER A 90 -12.00 -4.39 1.63
N GLY A 91 -11.75 -3.09 1.85
CA GLY A 91 -12.73 -2.09 2.27
C GLY A 91 -12.02 -0.83 2.76
N ILE A 92 -12.68 0.33 2.69
CA ILE A 92 -12.09 1.61 3.13
C ILE A 92 -13.06 2.32 4.07
N ASP A 93 -12.58 2.67 5.27
CA ASP A 93 -13.32 3.50 6.21
C ASP A 93 -13.38 4.94 5.67
N ILE A 94 -14.37 5.17 4.79
CA ILE A 94 -14.58 6.48 4.14
C ILE A 94 -15.07 7.57 5.12
N ASP A 95 -15.39 7.21 6.37
CA ASP A 95 -15.73 8.18 7.42
C ASP A 95 -14.52 8.53 8.31
N HIS A 96 -13.33 8.00 8.01
CA HIS A 96 -12.13 8.28 8.78
C HIS A 96 -11.81 9.77 8.74
N GLU A 97 -11.49 10.37 9.90
CA GLU A 97 -11.27 11.81 10.11
C GLU A 97 -10.10 12.44 9.33
N ASP A 98 -9.39 11.63 8.54
CA ASP A 98 -8.19 12.01 7.79
C ASP A 98 -8.36 11.66 6.30
N LEU A 99 -9.53 11.11 5.94
CA LEU A 99 -9.89 10.68 4.60
C LEU A 99 -11.21 11.33 4.12
N ASP A 100 -12.02 11.92 5.00
CA ASP A 100 -13.39 12.36 4.74
C ASP A 100 -13.50 13.42 3.63
N ASP A 101 -12.56 14.36 3.49
CA ASP A 101 -12.57 15.32 2.37
C ASP A 101 -11.85 14.84 1.09
N VAL A 102 -11.30 13.61 1.10
CA VAL A 102 -10.57 13.03 -0.04
C VAL A 102 -11.23 11.79 -0.63
N ILE A 103 -12.49 11.50 -0.30
CA ILE A 103 -13.25 10.42 -0.95
C ILE A 103 -13.88 10.89 -2.27
N TRP A 104 -13.80 10.06 -3.31
CA TRP A 104 -14.45 10.29 -4.59
C TRP A 104 -15.98 10.16 -4.44
N THR A 105 -16.72 10.93 -5.24
CA THR A 105 -18.18 10.84 -5.27
C THR A 105 -18.63 10.84 -6.72
N ASN A 106 -19.40 9.81 -7.11
CA ASN A 106 -20.10 9.79 -8.38
C ASN A 106 -21.20 10.85 -8.36
N LYS A 107 -20.94 12.00 -8.98
CA LYS A 107 -21.91 13.11 -9.04
C LYS A 107 -23.12 12.82 -9.93
N LYS A 108 -23.12 11.70 -10.64
CA LYS A 108 -24.22 11.30 -11.51
C LYS A 108 -25.25 10.42 -10.78
N GLU A 109 -24.89 9.87 -9.63
CA GLU A 109 -25.80 9.08 -8.80
C GLU A 109 -26.59 9.94 -7.82
N ILE A 110 -27.84 9.53 -7.55
CA ILE A 110 -28.66 10.05 -6.46
C ILE A 110 -28.65 9.01 -5.33
N PRO A 111 -28.00 9.30 -4.20
CA PRO A 111 -27.80 8.30 -3.15
C PRO A 111 -29.09 7.66 -2.63
N ASN A 112 -29.08 6.33 -2.52
CA ASN A 112 -30.10 5.48 -1.89
C ASN A 112 -31.46 5.51 -2.62
N ASN A 113 -31.46 5.70 -3.94
CA ASN A 113 -32.70 5.67 -4.72
C ASN A 113 -32.99 4.29 -5.35
N ASN A 114 -32.09 3.32 -5.17
CA ASN A 114 -32.12 1.96 -5.73
C ASN A 114 -32.19 1.94 -7.26
N LYS A 115 -31.54 2.89 -7.92
CA LYS A 115 -31.42 2.99 -9.38
C LYS A 115 -29.96 3.21 -9.76
N ASP A 116 -29.67 2.84 -10.98
CA ASP A 116 -28.44 3.20 -11.68
C ASP A 116 -28.77 4.46 -12.48
N ASP A 117 -28.48 5.63 -11.92
CA ASP A 117 -28.89 6.92 -12.49
C ASP A 117 -28.02 7.30 -13.71
N ASP A 118 -26.77 6.85 -13.72
CA ASP A 118 -25.83 7.13 -14.80
C ASP A 118 -25.77 6.03 -15.89
N ASN A 119 -26.51 4.94 -15.69
CA ASN A 119 -26.64 3.76 -16.56
C ASN A 119 -25.29 3.06 -16.81
N ASN A 120 -24.40 3.04 -15.81
CA ASN A 120 -23.09 2.37 -15.88
C ASN A 120 -23.13 0.88 -15.49
N GLY A 121 -24.29 0.39 -15.02
CA GLY A 121 -24.53 -0.98 -14.57
C GLY A 121 -24.41 -1.20 -13.06
N TYR A 122 -24.18 -0.15 -12.26
CA TYR A 122 -23.90 -0.23 -10.84
C TYR A 122 -24.88 0.67 -10.05
N ILE A 123 -25.83 0.04 -9.36
CA ILE A 123 -26.90 0.73 -8.62
C ILE A 123 -26.36 1.41 -7.36
N ASP A 124 -26.58 2.72 -7.20
CA ASP A 124 -26.17 3.49 -6.03
C ASP A 124 -24.63 3.44 -5.76
N ASP A 125 -23.79 3.48 -6.80
CA ASP A 125 -22.33 3.45 -6.71
C ASP A 125 -21.68 4.80 -6.28
N VAL A 126 -22.30 5.45 -5.29
CA VAL A 126 -22.05 6.85 -4.89
C VAL A 126 -20.58 7.14 -4.60
N HIS A 127 -19.87 6.24 -3.94
CA HIS A 127 -18.45 6.40 -3.59
C HIS A 127 -17.55 5.38 -4.29
N GLY A 128 -18.11 4.41 -5.00
CA GLY A 128 -17.40 3.27 -5.54
C GLY A 128 -18.27 2.01 -5.51
N TRP A 129 -17.65 0.86 -5.73
CA TRP A 129 -18.37 -0.41 -5.84
C TRP A 129 -17.78 -1.52 -4.99
N ASN A 130 -18.64 -2.40 -4.48
CA ASN A 130 -18.28 -3.61 -3.75
C ASN A 130 -18.70 -4.85 -4.53
N PHE A 131 -17.70 -5.53 -5.12
CA PHE A 131 -17.83 -6.80 -5.83
C PHE A 131 -17.95 -8.01 -4.90
N LEU A 132 -17.67 -7.86 -3.60
CA LEU A 132 -17.82 -8.96 -2.65
C LEU A 132 -19.26 -9.11 -2.14
N GLY A 133 -20.12 -8.10 -2.34
CA GLY A 133 -21.43 -8.07 -1.70
C GLY A 133 -21.29 -8.24 -0.18
N GLU A 134 -21.88 -9.30 0.38
CA GLU A 134 -21.79 -9.61 1.81
C GLU A 134 -20.65 -10.58 2.18
N ALA A 135 -19.90 -11.08 1.18
CA ALA A 135 -18.79 -12.00 1.40
C ALA A 135 -17.57 -11.27 1.99
N TYR A 136 -16.83 -11.97 2.84
CA TYR A 136 -15.53 -11.50 3.32
C TYR A 136 -14.57 -12.65 3.57
N GLN A 137 -14.95 -13.63 4.39
CA GLN A 137 -14.18 -14.86 4.56
C GLN A 137 -14.23 -15.67 3.26
N GLU A 138 -13.07 -16.13 2.78
CA GLU A 138 -12.99 -16.91 1.55
C GLU A 138 -11.80 -17.89 1.54
N GLN A 139 -11.91 -18.93 0.72
CA GLN A 139 -10.84 -19.87 0.40
C GLN A 139 -9.67 -19.21 -0.34
N LEU A 140 -8.46 -19.76 -0.18
CA LEU A 140 -7.37 -19.52 -1.12
C LEU A 140 -7.66 -20.21 -2.46
N GLU A 141 -7.12 -19.70 -3.56
CA GLU A 141 -7.45 -20.16 -4.91
C GLU A 141 -7.03 -21.62 -5.14
N TYR A 142 -5.87 -22.03 -4.60
CA TYR A 142 -5.47 -23.43 -4.69
C TYR A 142 -6.37 -24.36 -3.86
N VAL A 143 -7.02 -23.85 -2.81
CA VAL A 143 -7.99 -24.59 -2.01
C VAL A 143 -9.32 -24.72 -2.78
N ARG A 144 -9.74 -23.66 -3.48
CA ARG A 144 -10.87 -23.72 -4.44
C ARG A 144 -10.63 -24.77 -5.52
N LEU A 145 -9.41 -24.83 -6.06
CA LEU A 145 -9.02 -25.87 -7.03
C LEU A 145 -9.20 -27.27 -6.45
N LEU A 146 -8.75 -27.52 -5.22
CA LEU A 146 -8.92 -28.83 -4.56
C LEU A 146 -10.40 -29.13 -4.26
N ALA A 147 -11.17 -28.13 -3.81
CA ALA A 147 -12.60 -28.25 -3.52
C ALA A 147 -13.41 -28.59 -4.78
N SER A 148 -13.00 -28.10 -5.96
CA SER A 148 -13.64 -28.44 -7.24
C SER A 148 -13.55 -29.92 -7.61
N GLY A 149 -12.57 -30.65 -7.06
CA GLY A 149 -12.30 -32.04 -7.39
C GLY A 149 -11.73 -32.30 -8.79
N ASP A 150 -11.34 -31.26 -9.55
CA ASP A 150 -10.78 -31.40 -10.90
C ASP A 150 -9.33 -31.91 -10.89
N LYS A 151 -9.19 -33.22 -10.74
CA LYS A 151 -7.89 -33.91 -10.76
C LYS A 151 -7.18 -33.88 -12.12
N ASN A 152 -7.83 -33.42 -13.19
CA ASN A 152 -7.19 -33.26 -14.50
C ASN A 152 -6.48 -31.92 -14.65
N ASN A 153 -6.72 -30.97 -13.73
CA ASN A 153 -6.00 -29.71 -13.73
C ASN A 153 -4.49 -29.97 -13.55
N PRO A 154 -3.62 -29.41 -14.41
CA PRO A 154 -2.18 -29.67 -14.36
C PRO A 154 -1.52 -29.23 -13.05
N ARG A 155 -2.15 -28.32 -12.28
CA ARG A 155 -1.66 -27.84 -11.00
C ARG A 155 -2.30 -28.52 -9.78
N TYR A 156 -3.18 -29.52 -9.97
CA TYR A 156 -3.86 -30.17 -8.85
C TYR A 156 -2.87 -30.81 -7.85
N ALA A 157 -1.84 -31.50 -8.36
CA ALA A 157 -0.83 -32.14 -7.51
C ALA A 157 0.04 -31.12 -6.74
N GLU A 158 0.35 -29.97 -7.37
CA GLU A 158 1.05 -28.84 -6.74
C GLU A 158 0.19 -28.25 -5.61
N ALA A 159 -1.08 -27.98 -5.89
CA ALA A 159 -2.05 -27.45 -4.93
C ALA A 159 -2.24 -28.37 -3.72
N GLU A 160 -2.33 -29.69 -3.94
CA GLU A 160 -2.45 -30.66 -2.85
C GLU A 160 -1.20 -30.66 -1.97
N ALA A 161 0.00 -30.63 -2.56
CA ALA A 161 1.24 -30.57 -1.79
C ALA A 161 1.37 -29.28 -0.97
N GLU A 162 1.02 -28.13 -1.58
CA GLU A 162 1.00 -26.83 -0.91
C GLU A 162 -0.02 -26.78 0.23
N TYR A 163 -1.22 -27.29 0.00
CA TYR A 163 -2.28 -27.41 1.00
C TYR A 163 -1.84 -28.23 2.21
N GLN A 164 -1.27 -29.41 2.02
CA GLN A 164 -0.83 -30.26 3.13
C GLN A 164 0.29 -29.58 3.95
N LYS A 165 1.23 -28.92 3.25
CA LYS A 165 2.30 -28.14 3.90
C LYS A 165 1.70 -27.01 4.75
N LYS A 166 0.88 -26.15 4.16
CA LYS A 166 0.32 -24.96 4.83
C LYS A 166 -0.62 -25.34 5.96
N ARG A 167 -1.51 -26.30 5.76
CA ARG A 167 -2.42 -26.76 6.83
C ARG A 167 -1.66 -27.31 8.03
N THR A 168 -0.56 -28.03 7.82
CA THR A 168 0.32 -28.51 8.89
C THR A 168 1.03 -27.36 9.61
N GLU A 169 1.61 -26.43 8.85
CA GLU A 169 2.30 -25.23 9.35
C GLU A 169 1.39 -24.41 10.27
N TYR A 170 0.20 -24.02 9.78
CA TYR A 170 -0.76 -23.22 10.53
C TYR A 170 -1.35 -23.96 11.74
N THR A 171 -1.56 -25.28 11.65
CA THR A 171 -2.04 -26.08 12.79
C THR A 171 -1.00 -26.10 13.91
N ASN A 172 0.27 -26.30 13.58
CA ASN A 172 1.36 -26.30 14.55
C ASN A 172 1.56 -24.92 15.17
N LEU A 173 1.51 -23.86 14.35
CA LEU A 173 1.64 -22.48 14.83
C LEU A 173 0.48 -22.11 15.77
N LYS A 174 -0.76 -22.45 15.41
CA LYS A 174 -1.94 -22.28 16.28
C LYS A 174 -1.73 -22.97 17.63
N ALA A 175 -1.25 -24.21 17.63
CA ALA A 175 -0.99 -24.94 18.87
C ALA A 175 0.05 -24.24 19.77
N GLN A 176 1.08 -23.61 19.19
CA GLN A 176 2.06 -22.82 19.93
C GLN A 176 1.42 -21.58 20.58
N TYR A 177 0.63 -20.81 19.83
CA TYR A 177 -0.04 -19.60 20.35
C TYR A 177 -1.05 -19.94 21.46
N VAL A 178 -1.83 -21.01 21.29
CA VAL A 178 -2.77 -21.52 22.32
C VAL A 178 -2.04 -21.87 23.62
N GLN A 179 -0.79 -22.32 23.56
CA GLN A 179 0.03 -22.62 24.74
C GLN A 179 0.69 -21.37 25.33
N ILE A 180 1.16 -20.44 24.50
CA ILE A 180 1.95 -19.27 24.94
C ILE A 180 1.08 -18.16 25.53
N ILE A 181 -0.11 -17.91 24.98
CA ILE A 181 -0.98 -16.79 25.44
C ILE A 181 -1.30 -16.91 26.94
N PRO A 182 -1.79 -18.06 27.46
CA PRO A 182 -2.05 -18.19 28.90
C PRO A 182 -0.80 -17.98 29.76
N ILE A 183 0.38 -18.41 29.29
CA ILE A 183 1.65 -18.19 29.99
C ILE A 183 1.95 -16.70 30.11
N MET A 184 1.73 -15.92 29.04
CA MET A 184 1.92 -14.46 29.06
C MET A 184 0.92 -13.78 29.98
N GLU A 185 -0.35 -14.15 29.92
CA GLU A 185 -1.42 -13.59 30.76
C GLU A 185 -1.17 -13.84 32.25
N ASP A 186 -0.85 -15.09 32.62
CA ASP A 186 -0.54 -15.46 34.00
C ASP A 186 0.73 -14.76 34.50
N ALA A 187 1.77 -14.69 33.65
CA ALA A 187 3.00 -14.00 34.00
C ALA A 187 2.78 -12.49 34.18
N HIS A 188 1.99 -11.87 33.30
CA HIS A 188 1.66 -10.46 33.40
C HIS A 188 0.89 -10.19 34.70
N LYS A 189 -0.13 -11.01 35.00
CA LYS A 189 -0.91 -10.90 36.24
C LYS A 189 -0.03 -11.02 37.49
N ALA A 190 0.89 -11.98 37.51
CA ALA A 190 1.80 -12.19 38.65
C ALA A 190 2.76 -11.01 38.86
N VAL A 191 3.38 -10.51 37.78
CA VAL A 191 4.31 -9.37 37.84
C VAL A 191 3.58 -8.08 38.20
N SER A 192 2.43 -7.81 37.59
CA SER A 192 1.58 -6.65 37.90
C SER A 192 1.16 -6.65 39.37
N ALA A 193 0.78 -7.82 39.91
CA ALA A 193 0.44 -7.96 41.33
C ALA A 193 1.66 -7.71 42.25
N HIS A 194 2.84 -8.21 41.88
CA HIS A 194 4.07 -7.98 42.64
C HIS A 194 4.46 -6.50 42.67
N LEU A 195 4.41 -5.82 41.52
CA LEU A 195 4.75 -4.40 41.40
C LEU A 195 3.63 -3.46 41.87
N LYS A 196 2.42 -3.98 42.06
CA LYS A 196 1.20 -3.21 42.35
C LYS A 196 0.93 -2.14 41.29
N LYS A 197 1.14 -2.49 40.03
CA LYS A 197 0.93 -1.62 38.86
C LYS A 197 0.17 -2.38 37.78
N ALA A 198 -0.62 -1.66 37.00
CA ALA A 198 -1.29 -2.23 35.84
C ALA A 198 -0.31 -2.56 34.71
N ASN A 199 0.72 -1.72 34.53
CA ASN A 199 1.79 -1.86 33.54
C ASN A 199 3.15 -1.57 34.17
N TYR A 200 4.21 -2.03 33.51
CA TYR A 200 5.59 -1.88 33.96
C TYR A 200 6.55 -1.88 32.78
N THR A 201 7.71 -1.22 32.93
CA THR A 201 8.76 -1.18 31.90
C THR A 201 9.71 -2.37 32.01
N LYS A 202 10.56 -2.54 30.99
CA LYS A 202 11.64 -3.55 30.98
C LYS A 202 12.61 -3.34 32.15
N GLU A 203 12.91 -2.09 32.47
CA GLU A 203 13.80 -1.71 33.57
C GLU A 203 13.17 -2.06 34.92
N GLU A 204 11.88 -1.80 35.09
CA GLU A 204 11.14 -2.14 36.31
C GLU A 204 11.08 -3.65 36.52
N LEU A 205 10.84 -4.42 35.45
CA LEU A 205 10.91 -5.88 35.48
C LEU A 205 12.31 -6.35 35.91
N GLY A 206 13.36 -5.78 35.30
CA GLY A 206 14.76 -6.11 35.59
C GLY A 206 15.23 -5.72 37.00
N ALA A 207 14.51 -4.82 37.68
CA ALA A 207 14.80 -4.39 39.04
C ALA A 207 14.21 -5.33 40.11
N ILE A 208 13.28 -6.23 39.76
CA ILE A 208 12.67 -7.16 40.72
C ILE A 208 13.73 -8.09 41.30
N ARG A 209 13.76 -8.23 42.62
CA ARG A 209 14.58 -9.19 43.37
C ARG A 209 13.65 -10.03 44.23
N THR A 210 13.63 -11.34 43.99
CA THR A 210 12.72 -12.28 44.67
C THR A 210 13.36 -13.66 44.79
N GLU A 211 13.06 -14.36 45.89
CA GLU A 211 13.42 -15.77 46.11
C GLU A 211 12.30 -16.73 45.66
N ASP A 212 11.12 -16.18 45.32
CA ASP A 212 9.99 -16.95 44.80
C ASP A 212 10.31 -17.46 43.40
N LYS A 213 10.51 -18.77 43.29
CA LYS A 213 10.84 -19.46 42.03
C LYS A 213 9.74 -19.31 40.97
N THR A 214 8.49 -19.25 41.36
CA THR A 214 7.37 -19.08 40.44
C THR A 214 7.38 -17.66 39.87
N LEU A 215 7.59 -16.66 40.71
CA LEU A 215 7.72 -15.28 40.24
C LEU A 215 8.95 -15.10 39.33
N GLN A 216 10.07 -15.76 39.62
CA GLN A 216 11.25 -15.76 38.72
C GLN A 216 10.92 -16.32 37.32
N GLN A 217 10.12 -17.39 37.23
CA GLN A 217 9.68 -17.95 35.95
C GLN A 217 8.80 -16.97 35.17
N HIS A 218 7.87 -16.29 35.84
CA HIS A 218 7.03 -15.27 35.21
C HIS A 218 7.85 -14.07 34.71
N ILE A 219 8.83 -13.62 35.48
CA ILE A 219 9.75 -12.56 35.06
C ILE A 219 10.50 -12.97 33.79
N TYR A 220 11.03 -14.21 33.75
CA TYR A 220 11.70 -14.72 32.57
C TYR A 220 10.76 -14.79 31.35
N ALA A 221 9.53 -15.30 31.54
CA ALA A 221 8.53 -15.39 30.49
C ALA A 221 8.20 -14.01 29.89
N ILE A 222 7.95 -12.99 30.72
CA ILE A 222 7.71 -11.62 30.24
C ILE A 222 8.94 -11.06 29.53
N ASN A 223 10.13 -11.24 30.09
CA ASN A 223 11.34 -10.72 29.46
C ASN A 223 11.58 -11.34 28.08
N MET A 224 11.30 -12.63 27.91
CA MET A 224 11.47 -13.32 26.62
C MET A 224 10.33 -13.05 25.64
N LEU A 225 9.08 -13.19 26.07
CA LEU A 225 7.91 -13.18 25.19
C LEU A 225 7.41 -11.77 24.88
N VAL A 226 7.64 -10.79 25.77
CA VAL A 226 7.22 -9.40 25.58
C VAL A 226 8.41 -8.55 25.14
N PHE A 227 9.32 -8.25 26.07
CA PHE A 227 10.40 -7.29 25.82
C PHE A 227 11.48 -7.84 24.87
N GLY A 228 11.64 -9.16 24.80
CA GLY A 228 12.53 -9.84 23.86
C GLY A 228 12.05 -9.77 22.42
N ASN A 229 10.74 -9.58 22.22
CA ASN A 229 10.11 -9.41 20.90
C ASN A 229 9.86 -7.93 20.55
N GLY A 230 10.40 -6.99 21.33
CA GLY A 230 10.35 -5.56 21.02
C GLY A 230 9.08 -4.82 21.44
N PHE A 231 8.14 -5.49 22.12
CA PHE A 231 6.93 -4.82 22.65
C PHE A 231 7.28 -3.89 23.81
N GLU A 232 6.61 -2.72 23.87
CA GLU A 232 6.79 -1.76 24.98
C GLU A 232 6.05 -2.23 26.25
N THR A 233 4.93 -2.97 26.09
CA THR A 233 4.13 -3.44 27.22
C THR A 233 3.61 -4.87 27.06
N ALA A 234 3.34 -5.55 28.17
CA ALA A 234 2.78 -6.90 28.16
C ALA A 234 1.35 -6.97 27.61
N PRO A 235 0.41 -6.04 27.94
CA PRO A 235 -0.92 -6.06 27.34
C PRO A 235 -0.92 -5.90 25.83
N GLU A 236 -0.07 -5.02 25.28
CA GLU A 236 0.12 -4.86 23.83
C GLU A 236 0.56 -6.16 23.18
N ALA A 237 1.57 -6.84 23.75
CA ALA A 237 2.03 -8.13 23.24
C ALA A 237 0.92 -9.19 23.29
N ILE A 238 0.14 -9.25 24.38
CA ILE A 238 -0.99 -10.18 24.53
C ILE A 238 -2.08 -9.89 23.49
N GLU A 239 -2.39 -8.61 23.23
CA GLU A 239 -3.36 -8.21 22.19
C GLU A 239 -2.91 -8.68 20.81
N VAL A 240 -1.64 -8.43 20.45
CA VAL A 240 -1.06 -8.87 19.17
C VAL A 240 -1.09 -10.40 19.05
N PHE A 241 -0.70 -11.14 20.09
CA PHE A 241 -0.73 -12.60 20.06
C PHE A 241 -2.15 -13.16 19.92
N ASN A 242 -3.13 -12.55 20.59
CA ASN A 242 -4.54 -12.93 20.44
C ASN A 242 -5.06 -12.62 19.03
N LYS A 243 -4.69 -11.47 18.44
CA LYS A 243 -5.03 -11.14 17.06
C LYS A 243 -4.42 -12.16 16.09
N THR A 244 -3.15 -12.53 16.27
CA THR A 244 -2.51 -13.58 15.47
C THR A 244 -3.25 -14.92 15.62
N LEU A 245 -3.61 -15.32 16.85
CA LEU A 245 -4.38 -16.55 17.06
C LEU A 245 -5.73 -16.51 16.34
N LYS A 246 -6.43 -15.36 16.34
CA LYS A 246 -7.66 -15.17 15.57
C LYS A 246 -7.42 -15.40 14.07
N GLN A 247 -6.40 -14.77 13.49
CA GLN A 247 -6.05 -14.94 12.07
C GLN A 247 -5.68 -16.40 11.72
N LEU A 248 -4.97 -17.09 12.62
CA LEU A 248 -4.65 -18.51 12.46
C LEU A 248 -5.92 -19.39 12.46
N ASN A 249 -6.92 -19.06 13.28
CA ASN A 249 -8.21 -19.74 13.25
C ASN A 249 -8.93 -19.48 11.92
N GLU A 250 -9.03 -18.23 11.50
CA GLU A 250 -9.69 -17.87 10.23
C GLU A 250 -9.04 -18.57 9.03
N MET A 251 -7.72 -18.60 8.97
CA MET A 251 -6.98 -19.33 7.94
C MET A 251 -7.34 -20.82 7.91
N LEU A 252 -7.47 -21.48 9.06
CA LEU A 252 -7.78 -22.92 9.13
C LEU A 252 -9.26 -23.23 8.91
N ASP A 253 -10.14 -22.36 9.42
CA ASP A 253 -11.59 -22.57 9.47
C ASP A 253 -12.28 -22.11 8.17
N TYR A 254 -11.68 -21.16 7.44
CA TYR A 254 -12.19 -20.61 6.19
C TYR A 254 -11.21 -20.80 5.03
N SER A 255 -10.03 -20.15 5.06
CA SER A 255 -9.18 -20.04 3.86
C SER A 255 -8.56 -21.38 3.40
N LEU A 256 -8.30 -22.29 4.33
CA LEU A 256 -7.83 -23.67 4.11
C LEU A 256 -8.93 -24.72 4.29
N ASN A 257 -10.19 -24.31 4.45
CA ASN A 257 -11.28 -25.24 4.62
C ASN A 257 -11.94 -25.57 3.28
N LYS A 258 -11.66 -26.76 2.75
CA LYS A 258 -12.20 -27.24 1.46
C LYS A 258 -13.74 -27.31 1.40
N GLU A 259 -14.40 -27.41 2.55
CA GLU A 259 -15.86 -27.47 2.63
C GLU A 259 -16.51 -26.09 2.80
N PHE A 260 -15.71 -25.04 3.04
CA PHE A 260 -16.22 -23.68 3.16
C PHE A 260 -16.45 -23.07 1.78
N ASN A 261 -17.56 -22.34 1.62
CA ASN A 261 -17.88 -21.61 0.40
C ASN A 261 -18.29 -20.18 0.76
N GLY A 262 -17.32 -19.25 0.76
CA GLY A 262 -17.58 -17.84 1.08
C GLY A 262 -18.42 -17.14 0.03
N ARG A 263 -18.40 -17.62 -1.22
CA ARG A 263 -19.03 -16.98 -2.37
C ARG A 263 -20.53 -17.19 -2.46
N GLU A 264 -21.08 -18.21 -1.79
CA GLU A 264 -22.51 -18.56 -1.88
C GLU A 264 -23.43 -17.37 -1.61
N VAL A 265 -23.07 -16.51 -0.65
CA VAL A 265 -23.87 -15.33 -0.25
C VAL A 265 -23.95 -14.25 -1.33
N VAL A 266 -23.01 -14.22 -2.28
CA VAL A 266 -22.97 -13.23 -3.38
C VAL A 266 -24.01 -13.57 -4.45
N GLY A 267 -24.31 -14.86 -4.63
CA GLY A 267 -25.34 -15.33 -5.55
C GLY A 267 -24.97 -15.25 -7.04
N ASP A 268 -23.70 -15.02 -7.37
CA ASP A 268 -23.17 -14.98 -8.73
C ASP A 268 -22.42 -16.26 -9.10
N ASN A 269 -22.05 -16.38 -10.38
CA ASN A 269 -21.12 -17.37 -10.88
C ASN A 269 -19.73 -16.74 -11.07
N PRO A 270 -18.74 -17.03 -10.20
CA PRO A 270 -17.39 -16.47 -10.32
C PRO A 270 -16.63 -16.95 -11.57
N ASN A 271 -17.13 -17.98 -12.25
CA ASN A 271 -16.55 -18.56 -13.47
C ASN A 271 -17.28 -18.12 -14.75
N ASP A 272 -18.20 -17.16 -14.69
CA ASP A 272 -18.82 -16.54 -15.87
C ASP A 272 -18.59 -15.02 -15.85
N PHE A 273 -17.75 -14.53 -16.77
CA PHE A 273 -17.43 -13.10 -16.91
C PHE A 273 -18.62 -12.21 -17.29
N ASN A 274 -19.68 -12.79 -17.85
CA ASN A 274 -20.89 -12.06 -18.23
C ASN A 274 -21.90 -11.96 -17.08
N ASP A 275 -21.73 -12.75 -16.02
CA ASP A 275 -22.51 -12.59 -14.81
C ASP A 275 -21.98 -11.40 -14.00
N ARG A 276 -22.63 -10.24 -14.22
CA ARG A 276 -22.22 -8.92 -13.71
C ARG A 276 -23.25 -8.26 -12.79
N ASN A 277 -24.41 -8.88 -12.60
CA ASN A 277 -25.50 -8.30 -11.83
C ASN A 277 -25.39 -8.73 -10.35
N TYR A 278 -24.33 -8.29 -9.69
CA TYR A 278 -24.02 -8.62 -8.28
C TYR A 278 -23.21 -7.49 -7.63
N GLY A 279 -23.07 -7.56 -6.31
CA GLY A 279 -22.40 -6.54 -5.51
C GLY A 279 -23.34 -5.43 -5.03
N ASN A 280 -22.76 -4.38 -4.43
CA ASN A 280 -23.50 -3.22 -3.94
C ASN A 280 -22.60 -1.97 -3.79
N GLY A 281 -23.18 -0.81 -3.47
CA GLY A 281 -22.43 0.43 -3.24
C GLY A 281 -21.73 0.56 -1.87
N ASN A 282 -21.77 -0.48 -1.01
CA ASN A 282 -21.14 -0.41 0.32
C ASN A 282 -19.64 -0.72 0.26
N VAL A 283 -18.84 0.32 0.17
CA VAL A 283 -17.37 0.24 0.09
C VAL A 283 -16.65 0.18 1.44
N LYS A 284 -17.40 0.27 2.55
CA LYS A 284 -16.84 0.29 3.91
C LYS A 284 -16.36 -1.08 4.35
N PRO A 285 -15.43 -1.14 5.31
CA PRO A 285 -15.01 -2.40 5.90
C PRO A 285 -16.16 -3.08 6.63
N LYS A 286 -16.18 -4.42 6.63
CA LYS A 286 -17.23 -5.20 7.31
C LYS A 286 -17.03 -5.21 8.83
N ASP A 287 -15.78 -5.21 9.26
CA ASP A 287 -15.36 -5.08 10.66
C ASP A 287 -13.98 -4.39 10.77
N ASP A 288 -13.54 -4.16 12.00
CA ASP A 288 -12.31 -3.41 12.31
C ASP A 288 -11.02 -4.10 11.84
N ASP A 289 -11.05 -5.42 11.66
CA ASP A 289 -9.87 -6.18 11.22
C ASP A 289 -9.65 -6.09 9.72
N GLU A 290 -10.69 -5.67 8.99
CA GLU A 290 -10.62 -5.34 7.56
C GLU A 290 -10.06 -3.92 7.34
N SER A 291 -8.85 -3.72 7.83
CA SER A 291 -8.20 -2.41 7.93
C SER A 291 -7.32 -2.04 6.73
N HIS A 292 -6.95 -3.04 5.92
CA HIS A 292 -5.91 -2.92 4.91
C HIS A 292 -6.18 -1.82 3.88
N GLY A 293 -7.39 -1.77 3.30
CA GLY A 293 -7.75 -0.72 2.33
C GLY A 293 -7.76 0.69 2.93
N THR A 294 -8.17 0.83 4.20
CA THR A 294 -8.09 2.10 4.94
C THR A 294 -6.64 2.55 5.12
N HIS A 295 -5.74 1.63 5.45
CA HIS A 295 -4.31 1.91 5.60
C HIS A 295 -3.66 2.34 4.28
N VAL A 296 -3.94 1.62 3.21
CA VAL A 296 -3.52 1.95 1.84
C VAL A 296 -4.03 3.34 1.41
N ALA A 297 -5.27 3.70 1.72
CA ALA A 297 -5.85 5.00 1.40
C ALA A 297 -5.11 6.16 2.07
N GLY A 298 -4.79 6.04 3.35
CA GLY A 298 -4.05 7.07 4.10
C GLY A 298 -2.66 7.33 3.52
N ILE A 299 -1.95 6.29 3.10
CA ILE A 299 -0.62 6.44 2.49
C ILE A 299 -0.71 7.34 1.24
N ILE A 300 -1.74 7.16 0.42
CA ILE A 300 -1.90 7.94 -0.81
C ILE A 300 -2.37 9.37 -0.48
N ALA A 301 -3.40 9.50 0.36
CA ALA A 301 -4.28 10.66 0.35
C ALA A 301 -4.65 11.23 1.72
N ALA A 302 -4.10 10.73 2.84
CA ALA A 302 -4.35 11.33 4.15
C ALA A 302 -4.11 12.85 4.09
N GLU A 303 -5.04 13.61 4.66
CA GLU A 303 -5.09 15.04 4.51
C GLU A 303 -3.82 15.72 5.02
N ARG A 304 -3.13 16.45 4.14
CA ARG A 304 -1.87 17.08 4.51
C ARG A 304 -2.10 18.31 5.39
N ASN A 305 -1.37 18.40 6.50
CA ASN A 305 -1.27 19.55 7.41
C ASN A 305 -2.55 19.87 8.21
N ASN A 306 -3.39 18.88 8.50
CA ASN A 306 -4.58 19.02 9.36
C ASN A 306 -4.29 18.79 10.86
N ASN A 307 -3.03 18.51 11.24
CA ASN A 307 -2.56 18.17 12.59
C ASN A 307 -3.13 16.84 13.14
N LYS A 308 -3.62 15.97 12.28
CA LYS A 308 -4.01 14.59 12.62
C LYS A 308 -2.98 13.62 12.05
N GLY A 309 -3.00 12.39 12.57
CA GLY A 309 -2.37 11.23 11.94
C GLY A 309 -1.01 11.46 11.29
N MET A 310 -1.04 11.42 9.96
CA MET A 310 0.10 11.59 9.06
C MET A 310 -0.31 12.28 7.76
N ASN A 311 0.66 12.84 7.04
CA ASN A 311 0.42 13.42 5.73
C ASN A 311 0.45 12.31 4.67
N GLY A 312 -0.57 12.16 3.82
CA GLY A 312 -0.51 11.27 2.65
C GLY A 312 0.49 11.76 1.61
N VAL A 313 0.98 10.90 0.73
CA VAL A 313 2.00 11.26 -0.28
C VAL A 313 1.50 12.37 -1.21
N ALA A 314 0.27 12.26 -1.72
CA ALA A 314 -0.29 13.20 -2.68
C ALA A 314 -1.27 14.19 -2.04
N ASN A 315 -1.32 15.40 -2.60
CA ASN A 315 -2.41 16.35 -2.40
C ASN A 315 -3.17 16.51 -3.72
N ASN A 316 -4.34 17.16 -3.68
CA ASN A 316 -5.24 17.25 -4.84
C ASN A 316 -5.57 15.86 -5.42
N VAL A 317 -5.81 14.90 -4.54
CA VAL A 317 -6.21 13.54 -4.89
C VAL A 317 -7.58 13.27 -4.28
N VAL A 318 -8.36 12.40 -4.93
CA VAL A 318 -9.52 11.75 -4.32
C VAL A 318 -9.44 10.24 -4.53
N ILE A 319 -9.87 9.49 -3.53
CA ILE A 319 -9.84 8.04 -3.48
C ILE A 319 -11.18 7.48 -3.95
N MET A 320 -11.14 6.63 -4.97
CA MET A 320 -12.25 5.80 -5.40
C MET A 320 -12.10 4.40 -4.77
N PRO A 321 -12.75 4.13 -3.62
CA PRO A 321 -12.71 2.81 -3.00
C PRO A 321 -13.44 1.78 -3.88
N ILE A 322 -12.79 0.64 -4.14
CA ILE A 322 -13.40 -0.50 -4.81
C ILE A 322 -13.10 -1.74 -3.99
N ARG A 323 -14.14 -2.42 -3.54
CA ARG A 323 -14.03 -3.59 -2.67
C ARG A 323 -14.10 -4.86 -3.51
N ALA A 324 -12.99 -5.60 -3.58
CA ALA A 324 -12.87 -6.84 -4.37
C ALA A 324 -11.89 -7.88 -3.76
N VAL A 325 -11.30 -7.59 -2.59
CA VAL A 325 -10.32 -8.46 -1.94
C VAL A 325 -10.90 -9.03 -0.64
N SER A 326 -11.11 -10.34 -0.58
CA SER A 326 -11.61 -11.06 0.60
C SER A 326 -10.50 -11.41 1.60
N ASN A 327 -10.86 -11.92 2.78
CA ASN A 327 -9.96 -12.67 3.65
C ASN A 327 -9.75 -14.09 3.09
N GLY A 328 -8.93 -14.17 2.06
CA GLY A 328 -8.71 -15.32 1.16
C GLY A 328 -8.11 -14.81 -0.14
N ASP A 329 -8.14 -15.60 -1.21
CA ASP A 329 -7.70 -15.12 -2.52
C ASP A 329 -8.89 -14.48 -3.27
N GLU A 330 -8.62 -13.35 -3.92
CA GLU A 330 -9.55 -12.62 -4.75
C GLU A 330 -10.00 -13.42 -5.99
N TYR A 331 -11.19 -13.13 -6.52
CA TYR A 331 -11.67 -13.74 -7.76
C TYR A 331 -11.19 -12.94 -8.98
N ASP A 332 -10.64 -13.64 -10.00
CA ASP A 332 -10.14 -13.00 -11.23
C ASP A 332 -11.22 -12.18 -11.94
N LYS A 333 -12.49 -12.63 -11.87
CA LYS A 333 -13.66 -11.91 -12.41
C LYS A 333 -13.83 -10.56 -11.73
N ASP A 334 -13.83 -10.54 -10.40
CA ASP A 334 -14.03 -9.31 -9.61
C ASP A 334 -12.90 -8.32 -9.87
N ILE A 335 -11.65 -8.78 -9.90
CA ILE A 335 -10.50 -7.91 -10.20
C ILE A 335 -10.58 -7.32 -11.61
N ALA A 336 -10.92 -8.14 -12.60
CA ALA A 336 -11.05 -7.66 -13.98
C ALA A 336 -12.19 -6.62 -14.14
N LEU A 337 -13.33 -6.84 -13.46
CA LEU A 337 -14.45 -5.89 -13.47
C LEU A 337 -14.12 -4.62 -12.66
N ALA A 338 -13.43 -4.74 -11.53
CA ALA A 338 -12.97 -3.63 -10.70
C ALA A 338 -11.99 -2.70 -11.45
N ILE A 339 -11.02 -3.26 -12.19
CA ILE A 339 -10.11 -2.48 -13.03
C ILE A 339 -10.89 -1.71 -14.11
N ARG A 340 -11.86 -2.37 -14.76
CA ARG A 340 -12.71 -1.74 -15.78
C ARG A 340 -13.60 -0.63 -15.18
N TYR A 341 -14.24 -0.89 -14.05
CA TYR A 341 -15.03 0.08 -13.30
C TYR A 341 -14.22 1.34 -12.98
N ALA A 342 -13.02 1.17 -12.42
CA ALA A 342 -12.13 2.27 -12.09
C ALA A 342 -11.79 3.12 -13.33
N ALA A 343 -11.40 2.44 -14.42
CA ALA A 343 -11.02 3.11 -15.66
C ALA A 343 -12.20 3.86 -16.30
N ASP A 344 -13.40 3.28 -16.27
CA ASP A 344 -14.61 3.87 -16.84
C ASP A 344 -15.14 5.04 -16.01
N ASN A 345 -14.96 5.01 -14.69
CA ASN A 345 -15.27 6.11 -13.78
C ASN A 345 -14.16 7.17 -13.67
N GLY A 346 -13.15 7.09 -14.54
CA GLY A 346 -12.17 8.18 -14.75
C GLY A 346 -10.99 8.16 -13.79
N ALA A 347 -10.74 7.06 -13.09
CA ALA A 347 -9.50 6.87 -12.35
C ALA A 347 -8.30 7.06 -13.29
N LYS A 348 -7.26 7.74 -12.80
CA LYS A 348 -6.00 7.92 -13.53
C LYS A 348 -4.90 7.01 -13.03
N ILE A 349 -5.08 6.48 -11.83
CA ILE A 349 -4.18 5.52 -11.18
C ILE A 349 -5.07 4.49 -10.47
N ILE A 350 -4.70 3.21 -10.51
CA ILE A 350 -5.31 2.13 -9.76
C ILE A 350 -4.21 1.48 -8.91
N ASN A 351 -4.40 1.45 -7.59
CA ASN A 351 -3.53 0.74 -6.68
C ASN A 351 -4.06 -0.70 -6.44
N LEU A 352 -3.17 -1.68 -6.56
CA LEU A 352 -3.43 -3.11 -6.42
C LEU A 352 -2.51 -3.68 -5.32
N SER A 353 -2.92 -3.56 -4.06
CA SER A 353 -2.13 -4.01 -2.90
C SER A 353 -2.46 -5.47 -2.51
N PHE A 354 -2.59 -6.35 -3.51
CA PHE A 354 -2.88 -7.77 -3.33
C PHE A 354 -2.15 -8.60 -4.40
N GLY A 355 -2.11 -9.91 -4.23
CA GLY A 355 -1.68 -10.82 -5.28
C GLY A 355 -1.73 -12.28 -4.84
N LYS A 356 -1.71 -13.17 -5.84
CA LYS A 356 -1.83 -14.62 -5.63
C LYS A 356 -1.02 -15.43 -6.65
N TYR A 357 -0.87 -16.72 -6.36
CA TYR A 357 -0.05 -17.65 -7.15
C TYR A 357 -0.85 -18.59 -8.04
N TYR A 358 -2.17 -18.63 -7.90
CA TYR A 358 -3.10 -19.40 -8.72
C TYR A 358 -4.13 -18.42 -9.28
N SER A 359 -4.38 -18.43 -10.58
CA SER A 359 -5.28 -17.48 -11.23
C SER A 359 -5.90 -18.17 -12.46
N PRO A 360 -6.96 -18.97 -12.26
CA PRO A 360 -7.56 -19.79 -13.32
C PRO A 360 -8.05 -18.97 -14.51
N HIS A 361 -8.42 -17.71 -14.29
CA HIS A 361 -8.90 -16.78 -15.32
C HIS A 361 -8.02 -15.54 -15.44
N SER A 362 -6.70 -15.69 -15.24
CA SER A 362 -5.71 -14.62 -15.41
C SER A 362 -5.83 -13.82 -16.72
N TYR A 363 -6.37 -14.44 -17.77
CA TYR A 363 -6.63 -13.78 -19.05
C TYR A 363 -7.69 -12.67 -18.95
N TRP A 364 -8.72 -12.77 -18.08
CA TRP A 364 -9.68 -11.68 -17.85
C TRP A 364 -9.00 -10.47 -17.24
N VAL A 365 -8.11 -10.71 -16.27
CA VAL A 365 -7.33 -9.64 -15.62
C VAL A 365 -6.36 -9.01 -16.60
N LYS A 366 -5.66 -9.81 -17.43
CA LYS A 366 -4.82 -9.33 -18.53
C LYS A 366 -5.58 -8.38 -19.48
N GLU A 367 -6.76 -8.79 -19.94
CA GLU A 367 -7.59 -7.95 -20.82
C GLU A 367 -8.07 -6.67 -20.13
N ALA A 368 -8.32 -6.70 -18.81
CA ALA A 368 -8.65 -5.51 -18.04
C ALA A 368 -7.45 -4.55 -17.87
N ILE A 369 -6.24 -5.08 -17.69
CA ILE A 369 -4.99 -4.29 -17.67
C ILE A 369 -4.78 -3.57 -19.01
N ILE A 370 -4.94 -4.29 -20.13
CA ILE A 370 -4.86 -3.73 -21.49
C ILE A 370 -5.95 -2.65 -21.69
N TYR A 371 -7.17 -2.91 -21.23
CA TYR A 371 -8.25 -1.93 -21.28
C TYR A 371 -7.92 -0.64 -20.51
N ALA A 372 -7.34 -0.77 -19.32
CA ALA A 372 -6.91 0.37 -18.52
C ALA A 372 -5.79 1.18 -19.21
N GLU A 373 -4.91 0.53 -19.98
CA GLU A 373 -3.91 1.23 -20.79
C GLU A 373 -4.56 2.09 -21.87
N GLN A 374 -5.55 1.54 -22.58
CA GLN A 374 -6.31 2.26 -23.59
C GLN A 374 -7.07 3.47 -23.02
N LYS A 375 -7.39 3.43 -21.72
CA LYS A 375 -8.04 4.51 -20.95
C LYS A 375 -7.04 5.47 -20.29
N ASP A 376 -5.75 5.30 -20.54
CA ASP A 376 -4.67 6.12 -19.99
C ASP A 376 -4.65 6.09 -18.44
N VAL A 377 -4.75 4.89 -17.88
CA VAL A 377 -4.74 4.62 -16.44
C VAL A 377 -3.47 3.87 -16.06
N LEU A 378 -2.77 4.33 -15.02
CA LEU A 378 -1.59 3.64 -14.48
C LEU A 378 -2.01 2.64 -13.41
N LEU A 379 -1.54 1.40 -13.49
CA LEU A 379 -1.71 0.39 -12.44
C LEU A 379 -0.43 0.30 -11.61
N VAL A 380 -0.56 0.26 -10.29
CA VAL A 380 0.56 0.14 -9.35
C VAL A 380 0.28 -1.02 -8.42
N SER A 381 1.14 -2.05 -8.45
CA SER A 381 0.97 -3.30 -7.73
C SER A 381 2.14 -3.57 -6.80
N GLY A 382 1.85 -4.11 -5.61
CA GLY A 382 2.89 -4.67 -4.74
C GLY A 382 3.50 -5.93 -5.35
N ALA A 383 4.79 -6.18 -5.11
CA ALA A 383 5.47 -7.38 -5.61
C ALA A 383 5.14 -8.67 -4.81
N GLY A 384 4.61 -8.57 -3.60
CA GLY A 384 4.35 -9.68 -2.69
C GLY A 384 5.44 -9.87 -1.62
N ASN A 385 5.14 -10.69 -0.62
CA ASN A 385 5.82 -10.71 0.69
C ASN A 385 6.43 -12.08 1.06
N GLU A 386 6.84 -12.88 0.07
CA GLU A 386 7.33 -14.25 0.27
C GLU A 386 8.85 -14.40 0.08
N SER A 387 9.59 -13.29 -0.04
CA SER A 387 11.03 -13.25 -0.30
C SER A 387 11.46 -13.99 -1.58
N LEU A 388 10.57 -14.08 -2.57
CA LEU A 388 10.75 -14.84 -3.80
C LEU A 388 11.37 -14.02 -4.92
N ASN A 389 12.14 -14.71 -5.77
CA ASN A 389 12.52 -14.19 -7.08
C ASN A 389 11.40 -14.44 -8.10
N LEU A 390 10.69 -13.38 -8.46
CA LEU A 390 9.56 -13.41 -9.38
C LEU A 390 9.95 -13.66 -10.84
N ASP A 391 11.23 -13.51 -11.22
CA ASP A 391 11.72 -13.97 -12.52
C ASP A 391 11.62 -15.50 -12.65
N LYS A 392 11.50 -16.22 -11.52
CA LYS A 392 11.39 -17.69 -11.45
C LYS A 392 10.01 -18.18 -11.03
N LYS A 393 9.27 -17.41 -10.23
CA LYS A 393 7.93 -17.78 -9.74
C LYS A 393 6.94 -16.67 -10.07
N SER A 394 5.98 -16.99 -10.92
CA SER A 394 4.99 -16.01 -11.38
C SER A 394 3.97 -15.68 -10.28
N THR A 395 3.57 -14.42 -10.23
CA THR A 395 2.48 -13.91 -9.37
C THR A 395 1.43 -13.24 -10.24
N TYR A 396 0.23 -13.01 -9.71
CA TYR A 396 -0.88 -12.32 -10.38
C TYR A 396 -1.47 -11.23 -9.46
N PRO A 397 -1.91 -10.08 -10.00
CA PRO A 397 -1.82 -9.68 -11.41
C PRO A 397 -0.36 -9.44 -11.86
N ARG A 398 -0.13 -9.54 -13.18
CA ARG A 398 1.18 -9.31 -13.81
C ARG A 398 1.01 -8.70 -15.19
N ASP A 399 2.02 -7.97 -15.64
CA ASP A 399 2.05 -7.30 -16.94
C ASP A 399 3.00 -7.95 -17.96
N GLN A 400 3.50 -9.15 -17.65
CA GLN A 400 4.52 -9.83 -18.45
C GLN A 400 4.13 -11.23 -18.86
N GLU A 401 4.56 -11.66 -20.03
CA GLU A 401 4.57 -13.04 -20.48
C GLU A 401 5.96 -13.40 -21.01
N ASN A 402 6.55 -14.50 -20.52
CA ASN A 402 7.91 -14.92 -20.88
C ASN A 402 8.99 -13.83 -20.70
N GLY A 403 8.83 -12.98 -19.68
CA GLY A 403 9.77 -11.88 -19.37
C GLY A 403 9.61 -10.63 -20.24
N VAL A 404 8.56 -10.55 -21.07
CA VAL A 404 8.26 -9.40 -21.92
C VAL A 404 6.97 -8.74 -21.44
N GLU A 405 7.01 -7.43 -21.23
CA GLU A 405 5.81 -6.66 -20.89
C GLU A 405 4.84 -6.59 -22.07
N PHE A 406 3.55 -6.82 -21.82
CA PHE A 406 2.50 -6.66 -22.82
C PHE A 406 1.75 -5.32 -22.72
N VAL A 407 2.04 -4.51 -21.68
CA VAL A 407 1.56 -3.13 -21.51
C VAL A 407 2.66 -2.21 -20.96
N GLY A 408 2.55 -0.92 -21.21
CA GLY A 408 3.43 0.13 -20.68
C GLY A 408 2.84 0.90 -19.49
N ASN A 409 1.72 0.50 -18.91
CA ASN A 409 1.01 1.23 -17.85
C ASN A 409 0.92 0.50 -16.50
N PHE A 410 1.76 -0.51 -16.25
CA PHE A 410 1.75 -1.28 -14.99
C PHE A 410 3.10 -1.12 -14.26
N LEU A 411 3.08 -0.91 -12.95
CA LEU A 411 4.28 -0.79 -12.10
C LEU A 411 4.23 -1.85 -10.99
N SER A 412 5.25 -2.70 -10.91
CA SER A 412 5.47 -3.65 -9.83
C SER A 412 6.47 -3.11 -8.80
N VAL A 413 6.09 -3.07 -7.53
CA VAL A 413 6.81 -2.34 -6.46
C VAL A 413 7.29 -3.28 -5.35
N GLY A 414 8.61 -3.35 -5.14
CA GLY A 414 9.23 -3.98 -3.98
C GLY A 414 9.31 -3.07 -2.76
N ALA A 415 9.49 -3.64 -1.57
CA ALA A 415 9.49 -2.92 -0.29
C ALA A 415 10.89 -2.71 0.30
N THR A 416 11.08 -1.56 0.95
CA THR A 416 12.29 -1.22 1.70
C THR A 416 12.02 -0.90 3.17
N GLU A 417 13.07 -1.03 3.96
CA GLU A 417 13.15 -0.65 5.37
C GLU A 417 13.71 0.77 5.55
N PRO A 418 13.48 1.41 6.72
CA PRO A 418 14.02 2.73 7.06
C PRO A 418 15.55 2.77 7.30
N LYS A 419 16.29 1.74 6.88
CA LYS A 419 17.72 1.59 7.15
C LYS A 419 18.50 1.43 5.85
N TYR A 420 19.58 2.18 5.70
CA TYR A 420 20.50 1.99 4.59
C TYR A 420 21.47 0.84 4.85
N GLY A 421 21.92 0.17 3.79
CA GLY A 421 22.91 -0.90 3.84
C GLY A 421 22.31 -2.26 3.51
N SER A 422 22.87 -3.32 4.09
CA SER A 422 22.51 -4.71 3.74
C SER A 422 21.07 -5.09 4.08
N SER A 423 20.42 -4.36 4.98
CA SER A 423 19.01 -4.55 5.39
C SER A 423 18.05 -3.56 4.75
N LEU A 424 18.47 -2.85 3.69
CA LEU A 424 17.61 -1.87 3.02
C LEU A 424 16.37 -2.50 2.38
N VAL A 425 16.54 -3.64 1.72
CA VAL A 425 15.40 -4.38 1.15
C VAL A 425 14.73 -5.13 2.28
N ALA A 426 13.42 -4.96 2.40
CA ALA A 426 12.65 -5.66 3.41
C ALA A 426 12.80 -7.17 3.20
N ASN A 427 13.07 -7.90 4.28
CA ASN A 427 13.38 -9.34 4.21
C ASN A 427 12.25 -10.16 3.56
N TYR A 428 10.99 -9.71 3.68
CA TYR A 428 9.82 -10.33 3.06
C TYR A 428 9.62 -9.94 1.58
N SER A 429 10.22 -8.85 1.09
CA SER A 429 9.91 -8.34 -0.25
C SER A 429 10.30 -9.35 -1.33
N ASN A 430 9.35 -9.66 -2.20
CA ASN A 430 9.65 -10.26 -3.49
C ASN A 430 10.51 -9.32 -4.34
N TYR A 431 11.30 -9.89 -5.25
CA TYR A 431 12.22 -9.17 -6.12
C TYR A 431 12.29 -9.86 -7.49
N GLY A 432 12.85 -9.19 -8.51
CA GLY A 432 13.08 -9.79 -9.81
C GLY A 432 13.58 -8.77 -10.81
N LYS A 433 14.65 -9.11 -11.54
CA LYS A 433 15.33 -8.17 -12.45
C LYS A 433 14.43 -7.73 -13.60
N ASN A 434 13.54 -8.63 -14.03
CA ASN A 434 12.62 -8.36 -15.13
C ASN A 434 11.20 -8.11 -14.65
N THR A 435 10.81 -8.62 -13.48
CA THR A 435 9.41 -8.60 -13.01
C THR A 435 9.08 -7.51 -11.99
N VAL A 436 10.07 -6.95 -11.28
CA VAL A 436 9.87 -5.83 -10.34
C VAL A 436 10.46 -4.56 -10.94
N ASP A 437 9.72 -3.45 -10.93
CA ASP A 437 10.15 -2.22 -11.60
C ASP A 437 11.04 -1.37 -10.72
N VAL A 438 10.59 -1.12 -9.49
CA VAL A 438 11.16 -0.16 -8.55
C VAL A 438 10.99 -0.66 -7.12
N PHE A 439 11.72 -0.06 -6.19
CA PHE A 439 11.53 -0.26 -4.75
C PHE A 439 11.10 1.05 -4.09
N ALA A 440 10.25 0.95 -3.06
CA ALA A 440 9.76 2.07 -2.27
C ALA A 440 9.60 1.69 -0.79
N PRO A 441 9.49 2.67 0.12
CA PRO A 441 9.21 2.44 1.54
C PRO A 441 8.01 1.52 1.76
N GLY A 442 8.21 0.40 2.47
CA GLY A 442 7.16 -0.58 2.71
C GLY A 442 7.17 -1.23 4.09
N SER A 443 8.16 -0.97 4.94
CA SER A 443 8.21 -1.51 6.31
C SER A 443 7.95 -0.42 7.36
N ASN A 444 7.24 -0.76 8.42
CA ASN A 444 6.85 0.14 9.51
C ASN A 444 6.21 1.44 8.96
N ILE A 445 5.24 1.30 8.06
CA ILE A 445 4.56 2.43 7.42
C ILE A 445 3.35 2.80 8.25
N TYR A 446 3.42 3.96 8.91
CA TYR A 446 2.33 4.50 9.71
C TYR A 446 1.25 5.12 8.81
N SER A 447 -0.01 4.69 8.99
CA SER A 447 -1.15 5.20 8.23
C SER A 447 -2.46 5.06 9.00
N THR A 448 -3.55 5.52 8.39
CA THR A 448 -4.95 5.42 8.86
C THR A 448 -5.38 3.98 9.07
N TYR A 449 -6.28 3.76 10.02
CA TYR A 449 -6.85 2.46 10.37
C TYR A 449 -8.31 2.70 10.77
N PRO A 450 -9.25 1.75 10.54
CA PRO A 450 -10.66 1.97 10.84
C PRO A 450 -10.90 2.52 12.25
N LYS A 451 -11.90 3.39 12.41
CA LYS A 451 -12.26 4.05 13.69
C LYS A 451 -11.28 5.13 14.17
N ASN A 452 -10.78 5.95 13.26
CA ASN A 452 -9.93 7.13 13.57
C ASN A 452 -8.69 6.78 14.39
N ILE A 453 -8.11 5.61 14.11
CA ILE A 453 -6.85 5.18 14.73
C ILE A 453 -5.79 5.02 13.65
N TYR A 454 -4.54 4.88 14.08
CA TYR A 454 -3.40 4.89 13.19
C TYR A 454 -2.38 3.85 13.65
N LYS A 455 -1.90 3.02 12.72
CA LYS A 455 -1.00 1.91 13.02
C LYS A 455 0.09 1.77 11.97
N PRO A 456 1.29 1.30 12.34
CA PRO A 456 2.27 0.85 11.38
C PRO A 456 1.87 -0.50 10.81
N GLU A 457 2.11 -0.70 9.51
CA GLU A 457 2.00 -2.00 8.83
C GLU A 457 3.23 -2.23 7.94
N ASP A 458 3.49 -3.50 7.62
CA ASP A 458 4.59 -3.96 6.77
C ASP A 458 4.05 -4.64 5.51
N GLY A 459 4.60 -4.31 4.35
CA GLY A 459 4.35 -5.06 3.12
C GLY A 459 4.69 -4.30 1.85
N THR A 460 4.83 -5.02 0.74
CA THR A 460 4.76 -4.38 -0.58
C THR A 460 3.43 -3.67 -0.80
N SER A 461 2.38 -4.08 -0.08
CA SER A 461 1.08 -3.41 -0.01
C SER A 461 1.13 -1.99 0.52
N MET A 462 2.18 -1.62 1.26
CA MET A 462 2.42 -0.24 1.72
C MET A 462 3.38 0.49 0.78
N ALA A 463 4.25 -0.24 0.06
CA ALA A 463 5.13 0.33 -0.95
C ALA A 463 4.39 0.73 -2.24
N SER A 464 3.41 -0.05 -2.70
CA SER A 464 2.59 0.30 -3.87
C SER A 464 1.83 1.63 -3.72
N PRO A 465 1.10 1.92 -2.61
CA PRO A 465 0.43 3.21 -2.45
C PRO A 465 1.40 4.37 -2.32
N MET A 466 2.60 4.16 -1.77
CA MET A 466 3.66 5.18 -1.79
C MET A 466 3.98 5.62 -3.23
N VAL A 467 4.14 4.66 -4.14
CA VAL A 467 4.40 4.92 -5.56
C VAL A 467 3.15 5.46 -6.29
N ALA A 468 1.96 4.97 -5.97
CA ALA A 468 0.71 5.51 -6.50
C ALA A 468 0.53 6.99 -6.13
N GLY A 469 0.90 7.38 -4.90
CA GLY A 469 0.94 8.77 -4.47
C GLY A 469 1.95 9.62 -5.26
N VAL A 470 3.16 9.11 -5.52
CA VAL A 470 4.13 9.80 -6.38
C VAL A 470 3.60 9.97 -7.81
N ALA A 471 2.97 8.95 -8.37
CA ALA A 471 2.30 9.04 -9.67
C ALA A 471 1.18 10.09 -9.67
N ALA A 472 0.38 10.17 -8.60
CA ALA A 472 -0.68 11.15 -8.45
C ALA A 472 -0.12 12.58 -8.38
N LEU A 473 0.99 12.78 -7.65
CA LEU A 473 1.71 14.06 -7.64
C LEU A 473 2.17 14.48 -9.03
N ILE A 474 2.79 13.57 -9.79
CA ILE A 474 3.25 13.84 -11.16
C ILE A 474 2.06 14.24 -12.03
N ARG A 475 0.98 13.45 -12.04
CA ARG A 475 -0.21 13.74 -12.88
C ARG A 475 -0.96 14.98 -12.42
N SER A 476 -0.97 15.29 -11.13
CA SER A 476 -1.59 16.50 -10.61
C SER A 476 -0.88 17.76 -11.14
N GLN A 477 0.46 17.76 -11.15
CA GLN A 477 1.25 18.90 -11.62
C GLN A 477 1.40 18.92 -13.15
N TYR A 478 1.38 17.75 -13.80
CA TYR A 478 1.61 17.58 -15.24
C TYR A 478 0.53 16.67 -15.87
N PRO A 479 -0.74 17.12 -15.94
CA PRO A 479 -1.90 16.27 -16.27
C PRO A 479 -1.95 15.76 -17.71
N LYS A 480 -1.07 16.26 -18.59
CA LYS A 480 -0.95 15.81 -19.99
C LYS A 480 -0.03 14.59 -20.15
N LEU A 481 0.72 14.23 -19.11
CA LEU A 481 1.56 13.03 -19.16
C LEU A 481 0.69 11.78 -19.16
N THR A 482 0.99 10.87 -20.08
CA THR A 482 0.30 9.59 -20.19
C THR A 482 0.73 8.64 -19.06
N ALA A 483 -0.07 7.61 -18.78
CA ALA A 483 0.27 6.57 -17.81
C ALA A 483 1.67 5.97 -18.07
N SER A 484 2.00 5.65 -19.33
CA SER A 484 3.31 5.10 -19.70
C SER A 484 4.45 6.09 -19.49
N GLN A 485 4.23 7.39 -19.76
CA GLN A 485 5.23 8.42 -19.46
C GLN A 485 5.46 8.55 -17.95
N VAL A 486 4.40 8.47 -17.14
CA VAL A 486 4.52 8.52 -15.67
C VAL A 486 5.28 7.30 -15.14
N LYS A 487 4.97 6.08 -15.63
CA LYS A 487 5.75 4.86 -15.34
C LYS A 487 7.23 5.09 -15.61
N GLN A 488 7.56 5.54 -16.82
CA GLN A 488 8.95 5.75 -17.23
C GLN A 488 9.65 6.82 -16.38
N ILE A 489 8.97 7.92 -16.06
CA ILE A 489 9.52 8.98 -15.19
C ILE A 489 9.90 8.40 -13.83
N ILE A 490 9.01 7.65 -13.19
CA ILE A 490 9.26 7.07 -11.86
C ILE A 490 10.48 6.12 -11.91
N MET A 491 10.56 5.28 -12.94
CA MET A 491 11.69 4.35 -13.13
C MET A 491 12.99 5.07 -13.43
N ASP A 492 12.98 6.12 -14.26
CA ASP A 492 14.20 6.80 -14.71
C ASP A 492 14.72 7.83 -13.72
N SER A 493 13.86 8.44 -12.91
CA SER A 493 14.24 9.49 -11.96
C SER A 493 14.66 8.96 -10.59
N GLY A 494 14.43 7.68 -10.30
CA GLY A 494 14.74 7.08 -9.01
C GLY A 494 16.24 7.12 -8.65
N LEU A 495 16.54 6.94 -7.37
CA LEU A 495 17.90 6.96 -6.83
C LEU A 495 18.59 5.62 -7.09
N PRO A 496 19.72 5.59 -7.82
CA PRO A 496 20.49 4.37 -8.00
C PRO A 496 21.26 4.04 -6.72
N LEU A 497 21.50 2.74 -6.49
CA LEU A 497 22.27 2.25 -5.36
C LEU A 497 23.38 1.31 -5.82
N LYS A 498 24.59 1.47 -5.26
CA LYS A 498 25.67 0.47 -5.42
C LYS A 498 25.73 -0.53 -4.27
N ALA A 499 24.89 -0.34 -3.25
CA ALA A 499 24.83 -1.21 -2.09
C ALA A 499 24.58 -2.67 -2.48
N LYS A 500 25.23 -3.57 -1.75
CA LYS A 500 24.81 -4.97 -1.69
C LYS A 500 23.79 -5.12 -0.57
N VAL A 501 22.73 -5.84 -0.88
CA VAL A 501 21.58 -6.03 0.01
C VAL A 501 21.30 -7.51 0.19
N THR A 502 20.63 -7.80 1.29
CA THR A 502 20.26 -9.14 1.70
C THR A 502 18.86 -9.44 1.21
N VAL A 503 18.66 -10.60 0.59
CA VAL A 503 17.37 -11.06 0.06
C VAL A 503 17.16 -12.56 0.33
N GLY A 504 15.93 -13.03 0.11
CA GLY A 504 15.55 -14.44 0.18
C GLY A 504 15.03 -14.88 1.55
N GLU A 505 14.33 -16.02 1.57
CA GLU A 505 13.53 -16.60 2.69
C GLU A 505 14.30 -16.81 4.02
N ASN A 506 15.63 -16.60 4.04
CA ASN A 506 16.46 -16.69 5.25
C ASN A 506 17.51 -15.57 5.35
N SER A 507 17.40 -14.50 4.56
CA SER A 507 18.35 -13.39 4.59
C SER A 507 19.83 -13.81 4.41
N ASN A 508 20.10 -14.87 3.66
CA ASN A 508 21.44 -15.42 3.47
C ASN A 508 22.02 -15.10 2.08
N GLU A 509 21.20 -14.56 1.17
CA GLU A 509 21.64 -14.22 -0.18
C GLU A 509 21.97 -12.74 -0.26
N VAL A 510 23.24 -12.42 -0.56
CA VAL A 510 23.70 -11.04 -0.75
C VAL A 510 23.81 -10.76 -2.24
N LYS A 511 23.01 -9.82 -2.75
CA LYS A 511 23.00 -9.41 -4.16
C LYS A 511 23.29 -7.91 -4.32
N PRO A 512 23.86 -7.47 -5.45
CA PRO A 512 23.82 -6.07 -5.83
C PRO A 512 22.37 -5.60 -5.95
N PHE A 513 22.03 -4.44 -5.39
CA PHE A 513 20.66 -3.89 -5.47
C PHE A 513 20.17 -3.77 -6.92
N GLY A 514 21.07 -3.44 -7.86
CA GLY A 514 20.75 -3.33 -9.28
C GLY A 514 20.36 -4.64 -9.98
N GLU A 515 20.42 -5.77 -9.30
CA GLU A 515 19.93 -7.06 -9.79
C GLU A 515 18.50 -7.38 -9.31
N LEU A 516 17.90 -6.54 -8.46
CA LEU A 516 16.62 -6.85 -7.80
C LEU A 516 15.39 -6.27 -8.49
N SER A 517 15.58 -5.27 -9.34
CA SER A 517 14.51 -4.61 -10.10
C SER A 517 15.02 -4.14 -11.45
N ARG A 518 14.08 -3.84 -12.35
CA ARG A 518 14.39 -3.40 -13.71
C ARG A 518 15.08 -2.05 -13.72
N SER A 519 14.56 -1.07 -12.99
CA SER A 519 15.14 0.27 -12.89
C SER A 519 16.43 0.31 -12.07
N SER A 520 16.66 -0.69 -11.21
CA SER A 520 17.75 -0.69 -10.22
C SER A 520 17.68 0.50 -9.25
N LYS A 521 16.49 1.07 -9.01
CA LYS A 521 16.33 2.36 -8.32
C LYS A 521 15.28 2.34 -7.21
N LEU A 522 15.51 3.19 -6.22
CA LEU A 522 14.51 3.61 -5.24
C LEU A 522 13.67 4.76 -5.80
N VAL A 523 12.37 4.73 -5.57
CA VAL A 523 11.48 5.84 -5.98
C VAL A 523 11.85 7.15 -5.27
N ASN A 524 11.85 8.25 -6.01
CA ASN A 524 12.15 9.58 -5.49
C ASN A 524 11.24 10.64 -6.12
N ALA A 525 10.33 11.20 -5.33
CA ALA A 525 9.30 12.15 -5.76
C ALA A 525 9.90 13.47 -6.27
N TYR A 526 10.97 13.95 -5.61
CA TYR A 526 11.65 15.19 -5.99
C TYR A 526 12.25 15.09 -7.39
N ASN A 527 13.05 14.05 -7.65
CA ASN A 527 13.64 13.81 -8.96
C ASN A 527 12.55 13.56 -10.02
N ALA A 528 11.48 12.85 -9.66
CA ALA A 528 10.38 12.54 -10.57
C ALA A 528 9.69 13.81 -11.08
N LEU A 529 9.40 14.78 -10.19
CA LEU A 529 8.81 16.05 -10.59
C LEU A 529 9.75 16.91 -11.44
N ILE A 530 11.07 16.87 -11.18
CA ILE A 530 12.05 17.55 -12.04
C ILE A 530 12.01 16.95 -13.45
N MET A 531 12.03 15.61 -13.56
CA MET A 531 12.01 14.92 -14.86
C MET A 531 10.68 15.16 -15.59
N ALA A 532 9.55 15.05 -14.89
CA ALA A 532 8.22 15.35 -15.42
C ALA A 532 8.14 16.77 -16.00
N SER A 533 8.73 17.75 -15.33
CA SER A 533 8.80 19.14 -15.82
C SER A 533 9.54 19.27 -17.15
N LYS A 534 10.54 18.43 -17.41
CA LYS A 534 11.33 18.46 -18.65
C LYS A 534 10.60 17.80 -19.82
N ILE A 535 9.82 16.75 -19.54
CA ILE A 535 9.07 15.99 -20.55
C ILE A 535 7.75 16.69 -20.90
N SER A 536 7.12 17.37 -19.95
CA SER A 536 5.83 18.06 -20.15
C SER A 536 5.95 19.42 -20.86
N ASN A 537 7.17 19.94 -21.08
CA ASN A 537 7.42 21.26 -21.66
C ASN A 537 7.53 21.24 -23.18
#